data_AF-A0A7J4SPH2-F1
#
_entry.id   AF-A0A7J4SPH2-F1
#
_cell.length_a   1.000
_cell.length_b   1.000
_cell.length_c   1.000
_cell.angle_alpha   90.00
_cell.angle_beta   90.00
_cell.angle_gamma   90.00
#
_symmetry.space_group_name_H-M   'P 1'
#
loop_
_entity.id
_entity.type
_entity.pdbx_description
1 polymer ?
#
loop_
_entity_poly.entity_id
_entity_poly.type
_entity_poly.pdbx_seq_one_letter_code
_entity_poly.pdbx_strand_id
1 'polypeptide(L)'
;MWTGTLMRRALPAKADSMSSNRSTTYLIVGIILIGMNALAFAPYVSQATLDTVAEAVESGYDEASDFEDDDSWGTSTSERAYFAHSITNPAEVADGTAAPQFEKLGPFIYNVTTHNDLLEWDEDIG
;
A
#
# COMPACT_ATOMS: atom_id res chain seq x y z
N MET A 1 5.82 -51.93 -73.18
CA MET A 1 6.97 -51.96 -72.25
C MET A 1 7.13 -50.54 -71.70
N TRP A 2 6.66 -50.25 -70.48
CA TRP A 2 7.36 -50.42 -69.19
C TRP A 2 8.66 -49.57 -69.17
N THR A 3 8.94 -48.61 -68.29
CA THR A 3 8.33 -48.03 -67.07
C THR A 3 9.11 -46.78 -66.68
N GLY A 4 8.44 -45.81 -66.05
CA GLY A 4 8.91 -45.13 -64.83
C GLY A 4 10.10 -44.17 -64.92
N THR A 5 9.86 -42.89 -64.61
CA THR A 5 10.89 -42.00 -64.09
C THR A 5 10.30 -41.09 -63.00
N LEU A 6 10.52 -41.53 -61.76
CA LEU A 6 10.75 -40.80 -60.52
C LEU A 6 9.93 -39.51 -60.28
N MET A 7 8.82 -39.70 -59.57
CA MET A 7 8.09 -38.65 -58.88
C MET A 7 8.98 -38.09 -57.75
N ARG A 8 9.61 -36.92 -57.95
CA ARG A 8 10.21 -36.17 -56.84
C ARG A 8 9.08 -35.70 -55.94
N ARG A 9 8.94 -36.36 -54.79
CA ARG A 9 8.09 -35.92 -53.69
C ARG A 9 8.68 -34.63 -53.14
N ALA A 10 8.16 -33.48 -53.58
CA ALA A 10 8.34 -32.25 -52.84
C ALA A 10 7.63 -32.46 -51.50
N LEU A 11 8.41 -32.54 -50.42
CA LEU A 11 7.89 -32.43 -49.06
C LEU A 11 7.09 -31.12 -49.01
N PRO A 12 5.79 -31.12 -48.66
CA PRO A 12 5.16 -29.86 -48.31
C PRO A 12 5.86 -29.36 -47.04
N ALA A 13 6.74 -28.38 -47.20
CA ALA A 13 7.12 -27.49 -46.12
C ALA A 13 5.84 -26.75 -45.71
N LYS A 14 5.09 -27.35 -44.80
CA LYS A 14 4.04 -26.68 -44.04
C LYS A 14 4.49 -26.59 -42.58
N ALA A 15 5.60 -25.91 -42.40
CA ALA A 15 5.80 -25.08 -41.22
C ALA A 15 5.56 -23.63 -41.68
N ASP A 16 5.08 -22.78 -40.78
CA ASP A 16 4.87 -21.33 -40.99
C ASP A 16 3.62 -20.88 -41.74
N SER A 17 2.48 -20.98 -41.07
CA SER A 17 1.45 -19.92 -41.19
C SER A 17 0.49 -19.81 -40.00
N MET A 18 0.56 -20.71 -39.01
CA MET A 18 -0.30 -20.66 -37.80
C MET A 18 0.30 -19.95 -36.58
N SER A 19 1.45 -19.28 -36.72
CA SER A 19 2.20 -18.64 -35.61
C SER A 19 2.04 -17.10 -35.59
N SER A 20 2.15 -16.43 -36.74
CA SER A 20 2.25 -14.97 -36.81
C SER A 20 0.98 -14.20 -36.37
N ASN A 21 -0.20 -14.60 -36.85
CA ASN A 21 -1.45 -13.92 -36.50
C ASN A 21 -1.86 -14.13 -35.03
N ARG A 22 -1.55 -15.29 -34.45
CA ARG A 22 -1.85 -15.57 -33.03
C ARG A 22 -0.91 -14.80 -32.12
N SER A 23 0.39 -14.82 -32.43
CA SER A 23 1.41 -14.04 -31.71
C SER A 23 1.09 -12.54 -31.74
N THR A 24 0.75 -11.99 -32.91
CA THR A 24 0.33 -10.59 -33.06
C THR A 24 -0.95 -10.28 -32.28
N THR A 25 -1.93 -11.18 -32.29
CA THR A 25 -3.17 -11.04 -31.50
C THR A 25 -2.88 -11.01 -30.00
N TYR A 26 -2.02 -11.89 -29.49
CA TYR A 26 -1.65 -11.89 -28.07
C TYR A 26 -0.87 -10.64 -27.66
N LEU A 27 -0.02 -10.11 -28.53
CA LEU A 27 0.69 -8.84 -28.29
C LEU A 27 -0.30 -7.67 -28.18
N ILE A 28 -1.28 -7.60 -29.09
CA ILE A 28 -2.32 -6.56 -29.06
C ILE A 28 -3.19 -6.69 -27.79
N VAL A 29 -3.63 -7.90 -27.47
CA VAL A 29 -4.42 -8.16 -26.25
C VAL A 29 -3.60 -7.81 -25.00
N GLY A 30 -2.31 -8.13 -24.96
CA GLY A 30 -1.43 -7.77 -23.86
C GLY A 30 -1.33 -6.25 -23.66
N ILE A 31 -1.15 -5.49 -24.73
CA ILE A 31 -1.12 -4.02 -24.67
C ILE A 31 -2.47 -3.46 -24.20
N ILE A 32 -3.59 -4.01 -24.68
CA ILE A 32 -4.94 -3.59 -24.27
C ILE A 32 -5.16 -3.89 -22.78
N LEU A 33 -4.77 -5.07 -22.30
CA LEU A 33 -4.95 -5.43 -20.89
C LEU A 33 -4.11 -4.53 -19.97
N ILE A 34 -2.86 -4.23 -20.36
CA ILE A 34 -2.02 -3.26 -19.63
C ILE A 34 -2.66 -1.87 -19.64
N GLY A 35 -3.13 -1.41 -20.81
CA GLY A 35 -3.80 -0.11 -20.95
C GLY A 35 -5.09 -0.01 -20.15
N MET A 36 -5.91 -1.07 -20.14
CA MET A 36 -7.15 -1.14 -19.37
C MET A 36 -6.88 -1.17 -17.86
N ASN A 37 -5.84 -1.90 -17.43
CA ASN A 37 -5.41 -1.88 -16.04
C ASN A 37 -4.97 -0.48 -15.61
N ALA A 38 -4.09 0.16 -16.39
CA ALA A 38 -3.52 1.46 -16.04
C ALA A 38 -4.51 2.62 -16.16
N LEU A 39 -5.39 2.62 -17.16
CA LEU A 39 -6.25 3.77 -17.48
C LEU A 39 -7.70 3.63 -17.01
N ALA A 40 -8.16 2.42 -16.68
CA ALA A 40 -9.53 2.20 -16.23
C ALA A 40 -9.56 1.59 -14.82
N PHE A 41 -8.97 0.42 -14.62
CA PHE A 41 -9.11 -0.29 -13.34
C PHE A 41 -8.35 0.37 -12.19
N ALA A 42 -7.09 0.77 -12.38
CA ALA A 42 -6.32 1.45 -11.36
C ALA A 42 -6.99 2.76 -10.87
N PRO A 43 -7.41 3.69 -11.75
CA PRO A 43 -8.10 4.90 -11.30
C PRO A 43 -9.46 4.58 -10.69
N TYR A 44 -10.23 3.64 -11.24
CA TYR A 44 -11.52 3.25 -10.67
C TYR A 44 -11.39 2.71 -9.24
N VAL A 45 -10.47 1.76 -9.01
CA VAL A 45 -10.25 1.19 -7.67
C VAL A 45 -9.75 2.25 -6.70
N SER A 46 -8.89 3.17 -7.15
CA SER A 46 -8.44 4.30 -6.33
C SER A 46 -9.60 5.21 -5.92
N GLN A 47 -10.47 5.58 -6.86
CA GLN A 47 -11.63 6.44 -6.56
C GLN A 47 -12.64 5.72 -5.67
N ALA A 48 -12.99 4.47 -5.99
CA ALA A 48 -13.92 3.69 -5.17
C ALA A 48 -13.41 3.54 -3.72
N THR A 49 -12.10 3.31 -3.53
CA THR A 49 -11.51 3.26 -2.19
C THR A 49 -11.58 4.61 -1.49
N LEU A 50 -11.30 5.70 -2.21
CA LEU A 50 -11.39 7.05 -1.65
C LEU A 50 -12.82 7.39 -1.21
N ASP A 51 -13.81 7.13 -2.07
CA ASP A 51 -15.22 7.40 -1.80
C ASP A 51 -15.68 6.60 -0.58
N THR A 52 -15.32 5.31 -0.50
CA THR A 52 -15.65 4.47 0.66
C THR A 52 -14.99 4.95 1.95
N VAL A 53 -13.73 5.40 1.90
CA VAL A 53 -13.05 5.95 3.08
C VAL A 53 -13.65 7.29 3.49
N ALA A 54 -14.00 8.15 2.51
CA ALA A 54 -14.64 9.43 2.77
C ALA A 54 -16.00 9.23 3.45
N GLU A 55 -16.85 8.36 2.91
CA GLU A 55 -18.15 8.02 3.48
C GLU A 55 -18.01 7.45 4.90
N ALA A 56 -17.07 6.52 5.11
CA ALA A 56 -16.85 5.92 6.43
C ALA A 56 -16.31 6.90 7.48
N VAL A 57 -15.58 7.94 7.06
CA VAL A 57 -15.11 9.00 7.96
C VAL A 57 -16.24 10.00 8.21
N GLU A 58 -17.00 10.39 7.19
CA GLU A 58 -18.14 11.30 7.32
C GLU A 58 -19.18 10.70 8.26
N SER A 59 -19.64 9.47 8.00
CA SER A 59 -20.69 8.81 8.79
C SER A 59 -20.24 8.28 10.16
N GLY A 60 -18.97 8.41 10.50
CA GLY A 60 -18.42 7.89 11.76
C GLY A 60 -18.18 8.99 12.79
N TYR A 61 -18.44 10.25 12.42
CA TYR A 61 -18.15 11.44 13.20
C TYR A 61 -19.20 12.54 12.94
N ASP A 62 -20.42 12.18 12.52
CA ASP A 62 -21.49 13.12 12.12
C ASP A 62 -22.51 13.41 13.23
N GLU A 63 -22.43 12.71 14.36
CA GLU A 63 -23.26 12.99 15.53
C GLU A 63 -22.48 12.94 16.86
N ALA A 64 -23.00 13.63 17.88
CA ALA A 64 -22.39 13.65 19.21
C ALA A 64 -22.27 12.24 19.83
N SER A 65 -23.23 11.36 19.55
CA SER A 65 -23.24 9.96 20.02
C SER A 65 -22.03 9.16 19.54
N ASP A 66 -21.45 9.48 18.37
CA ASP A 66 -20.23 8.81 17.88
C ASP A 66 -19.04 8.98 18.83
N PHE A 67 -19.07 10.02 19.66
CA PHE A 67 -18.03 10.33 20.63
C PHE A 67 -18.45 9.98 22.06
N GLU A 68 -19.71 10.23 22.42
CA GLU A 68 -20.23 9.99 23.78
C GLU A 68 -20.46 8.51 24.06
N ASP A 69 -20.97 7.75 23.09
CA ASP A 69 -21.30 6.33 23.25
C ASP A 69 -20.11 5.41 22.88
N ASP A 70 -19.09 5.93 22.17
CA ASP A 70 -17.87 5.18 21.87
C ASP A 70 -16.86 5.26 23.02
N ASP A 71 -16.90 4.24 23.89
CA ASP A 71 -15.92 4.04 24.98
C ASP A 71 -14.46 4.07 24.49
N SER A 72 -14.20 3.68 23.23
CA SER A 72 -12.85 3.64 22.66
C SER A 72 -12.32 5.02 22.26
N TRP A 73 -13.21 5.93 21.86
CA TRP A 73 -12.89 7.34 21.68
C TRP A 73 -12.67 8.01 23.04
N GLY A 74 -13.59 7.81 23.99
CA GLY A 74 -13.52 8.44 25.31
C GLY A 74 -12.32 7.97 26.14
N THR A 75 -11.95 6.70 26.08
CA THR A 75 -10.75 6.18 26.76
C THR A 75 -9.99 5.19 25.88
N SER A 76 -8.77 5.57 25.48
CA SER A 76 -7.89 4.70 24.69
C SER A 76 -6.61 4.37 25.44
N THR A 77 -6.21 3.10 25.43
CA THR A 77 -4.92 2.66 26.00
C THR A 77 -4.05 2.05 24.91
N SER A 78 -2.82 2.56 24.77
CA SER A 78 -1.85 2.09 23.78
C SER A 78 -0.49 1.80 24.42
N GLU A 79 0.15 0.72 23.98
CA GLU A 79 1.53 0.43 24.36
C GLU A 79 2.49 1.32 23.57
N ARG A 80 3.44 1.97 24.26
CA ARG A 80 4.48 2.80 23.66
C ARG A 80 5.86 2.38 24.13
N ALA A 81 6.77 2.21 23.18
CA ALA A 81 8.17 1.90 23.44
C ALA A 81 9.04 3.16 23.30
N TYR A 82 9.80 3.49 24.34
CA TYR A 82 10.72 4.61 24.35
C TYR A 82 12.17 4.10 24.37
N PHE A 83 13.05 4.85 23.70
CA PHE A 83 14.49 4.63 23.71
C PHE A 83 15.17 5.90 24.20
N ALA A 84 16.25 5.73 24.97
CA ALA A 84 17.07 6.84 25.42
C ALA A 84 18.49 6.71 24.84
N HIS A 85 19.15 7.84 24.62
CA HIS A 85 20.56 7.88 24.25
C HIS A 85 21.33 8.53 25.41
N SER A 86 22.02 7.71 26.20
CA SER A 86 22.81 8.18 27.35
C SER A 86 24.19 8.64 26.89
N ILE A 87 24.67 9.78 27.38
CA ILE A 87 26.03 10.27 27.11
C ILE A 87 27.00 9.54 28.05
N THR A 88 27.99 8.85 27.49
CA THR A 88 28.96 8.06 28.28
C THR A 88 30.20 8.87 28.70
N ASN A 89 30.46 10.02 28.07
CA ASN A 89 31.59 10.92 28.38
C ASN A 89 31.15 12.37 28.71
N PRO A 90 30.24 12.60 29.67
CA PRO A 90 29.63 13.91 29.89
C PRO A 90 30.62 15.00 30.34
N ALA A 91 31.68 14.64 31.08
CA ALA A 91 32.69 15.59 31.55
C ALA A 91 33.51 16.17 30.37
N GLU A 92 34.01 15.31 29.48
CA GLU A 92 34.81 15.73 28.32
C GLU A 92 34.00 16.59 27.35
N VAL A 93 32.71 16.26 27.19
CA VAL A 93 31.76 17.05 26.39
C VAL A 93 31.53 18.43 27.00
N ALA A 94 31.33 18.49 28.32
CA ALA A 94 31.13 19.75 29.03
C ALA A 94 32.37 20.66 28.96
N ASP A 95 33.57 20.06 29.03
CA ASP A 95 34.85 20.76 28.91
C ASP A 95 35.23 21.07 27.46
N GLY A 96 34.44 20.63 26.46
CA GLY A 96 34.68 20.87 25.04
C GLY A 96 35.90 20.13 24.47
N THR A 97 36.39 19.09 25.17
CA THR A 97 37.62 18.37 24.82
C THR A 97 37.35 17.13 23.95
N ALA A 98 36.12 16.63 23.93
CA ALA A 98 35.71 15.51 23.07
C ALA A 98 34.27 15.67 22.57
N ALA A 99 33.95 14.99 21.47
CA ALA A 99 32.58 14.85 21.00
C ALA A 99 31.77 13.90 21.91
N PRO A 100 30.43 14.06 21.99
CA PRO A 100 29.59 13.17 22.79
C PRO A 100 29.58 11.75 22.26
N GLN A 101 29.78 10.79 23.16
CA GLN A 101 29.60 9.37 22.92
C GLN A 101 28.25 8.94 23.49
N PHE A 102 27.47 8.20 22.71
CA PHE A 102 26.12 7.80 23.07
C PHE A 102 25.98 6.28 23.18
N GLU A 103 25.30 5.84 24.23
CA GLU A 103 24.81 4.47 24.39
C GLU A 103 23.28 4.45 24.27
N LYS A 104 22.74 3.59 23.40
CA LYS A 104 21.30 3.42 23.25
C LYS A 104 20.77 2.53 24.37
N LEU A 105 19.76 3.01 25.09
CA LEU A 105 19.05 2.30 26.14
C LEU A 105 17.60 2.06 25.71
N GLY A 106 17.02 0.94 26.15
CA GLY A 106 15.64 0.54 25.89
C GLY A 106 15.51 -0.74 25.04
N PRO A 107 14.28 -1.12 24.66
CA PRO A 107 13.04 -0.34 24.83
C PRO A 107 12.55 -0.30 26.28
N PHE A 108 12.02 0.86 26.69
CA PHE A 108 11.21 1.02 27.89
C PHE A 108 9.75 1.06 27.45
N ILE A 109 8.95 0.08 27.88
CA ILE A 109 7.58 -0.12 27.42
C ILE A 109 6.61 0.42 28.48
N TYR A 110 5.68 1.28 28.07
CA TYR A 110 4.63 1.82 28.92
C TYR A 110 3.27 1.68 28.25
N ASN A 111 2.24 1.40 29.05
CA ASN A 111 0.86 1.58 28.63
C ASN A 111 0.46 3.04 28.88
N VAL A 112 0.09 3.74 27.81
CA VAL A 112 -0.36 5.13 27.84
C VAL A 112 -1.86 5.15 27.66
N THR A 113 -2.57 5.56 28.70
CA THR A 113 -4.01 5.78 28.69
C THR A 113 -4.30 7.25 28.42
N THR A 114 -5.14 7.52 27.43
CA THR A 114 -5.64 8.84 27.06
C THR A 114 -7.14 8.87 27.33
N HIS A 115 -7.62 9.95 27.92
CA HIS A 115 -9.04 10.23 28.13
C HIS A 115 -9.42 11.44 27.29
N ASN A 116 -10.48 11.32 26.51
CA ASN A 116 -11.08 12.39 25.72
C ASN A 116 -12.46 12.70 26.29
N ASP A 117 -12.74 14.00 26.48
CA ASP A 117 -14.04 14.49 26.95
C ASP A 117 -14.63 15.40 25.87
N LEU A 118 -15.86 15.13 25.42
CA LEU A 118 -16.58 16.01 24.51
C LEU A 118 -17.04 17.25 25.29
N LEU A 119 -16.62 18.44 24.85
CA LEU A 119 -16.91 19.69 25.56
C LEU A 119 -18.18 20.38 25.04
N GLU A 120 -18.34 20.42 23.72
CA GLU A 120 -19.44 21.06 23.02
C GLU A 120 -19.59 20.42 21.64
N TRP A 121 -20.83 20.23 21.20
CA TRP A 121 -21.19 19.75 19.87
C TRP A 121 -22.00 20.84 19.16
N ASP A 122 -21.63 21.16 17.92
CA ASP A 122 -22.33 22.13 17.08
C ASP A 122 -23.21 21.38 16.06
N GLU A 123 -24.50 21.23 16.39
CA GLU A 123 -25.48 20.55 15.53
C GLU A 123 -25.70 21.26 14.18
N ASP A 124 -25.40 22.56 14.08
CA ASP A 124 -25.61 23.32 12.84
C ASP A 124 -24.45 23.15 11.84
N ILE A 125 -23.28 22.71 12.32
CA ILE A 125 -22.06 22.48 11.53
C ILE A 125 -21.73 20.98 11.39
N GLY A 126 -22.55 20.11 12.00
CA GLY A 126 -22.48 18.64 11.88
C GLY A 126 -22.20 18.17 10.46
#